data_AF-A0A0D6AAM3-F1
#
_entry.id   AF-A0A0D6AAM3-F1
#
_cell.length_a   1.000
_cell.length_b   1.000
_cell.length_c   1.000
_cell.angle_alpha   90.00
_cell.angle_beta   90.00
_cell.angle_gamma   90.00
#
_symmetry.space_group_name_H-M   'P 1'
#
loop_
_entity.id
_entity.type
_entity.pdbx_description
1 polymer ?
#
loop_
_entity_poly.entity_id
_entity_poly.type
_entity_poly.pdbx_seq_one_letter_code
_entity_poly.pdbx_strand_id
1 'polypeptide(L)' 'MNLEFLVEEASLKEALQNLLPKILSSEIAFNIHDFRGKEDLLKKLPNRLKGYKA' A
#
# COMPACT_ATOMS: atom_id res chain seq x y z
N MET A 1 13.46 -6.32 -3.45
CA MET A 1 12.92 -4.94 -3.46
C MET A 1 11.48 -5.02 -3.03
N ASN A 2 11.04 -4.21 -2.06
CA ASN A 2 9.67 -4.29 -1.53
C ASN A 2 8.90 -3.01 -1.79
N LEU A 3 7.69 -3.15 -2.36
CA LEU A 3 6.79 -2.04 -2.65
C LEU A 3 5.68 -1.94 -1.61
N GLU A 4 5.36 -0.72 -1.18
CA GLU A 4 4.28 -0.43 -0.23
C GLU A 4 3.20 0.40 -0.93
N PHE A 5 2.01 -0.18 -1.10
CA PHE A 5 0.87 0.50 -1.70
C PHE A 5 -0.02 1.06 -0.59
N LEU A 6 -0.18 2.38 -0.56
CA LEU A 6 -1.08 3.10 0.35
C LEU A 6 -2.34 3.46 -0.41
N VAL A 7 -3.48 2.89 -0.03
CA VAL A 7 -4.74 3.08 -0.76
C VAL A 7 -5.82 3.65 0.16
N GLU A 8 -6.63 4.56 -0.36
CA GLU A 8 -7.63 5.27 0.45
C GLU A 8 -8.79 4.37 0.89
N GLU A 9 -9.03 3.25 0.22
CA GLU A 9 -10.23 2.43 0.40
C GLU A 9 -9.96 0.94 0.18
N ALA A 10 -10.82 0.10 0.77
CA ALA A 10 -10.71 -1.35 0.71
C ALA A 10 -10.93 -1.91 -0.70
N SER A 11 -11.79 -1.30 -1.50
CA SER A 11 -12.07 -1.73 -2.88
C SER A 11 -10.81 -1.73 -3.74
N LEU A 12 -9.97 -0.69 -3.64
CA LEU A 12 -8.70 -0.60 -4.37
C LEU A 12 -7.68 -1.63 -3.87
N LYS A 13 -7.68 -1.94 -2.56
CA LYS A 13 -6.84 -3.02 -2.02
C LYS A 13 -7.20 -4.36 -2.65
N GLU A 14 -8.49 -4.70 -2.67
CA GLU A 14 -8.97 -5.95 -3.30
C GLU A 14 -8.63 -6.00 -4.79
N ALA A 15 -8.75 -4.88 -5.50
CA ALA A 15 -8.35 -4.79 -6.90
C ALA A 15 -6.84 -5.05 -7.08
N LEU A 16 -5.99 -4.39 -6.29
CA LEU A 16 -4.54 -4.54 -6.36
C LEU A 16 -4.07 -5.95 -5.95
N GLN A 17 -4.73 -6.59 -5.00
CA GLN A 17 -4.43 -7.97 -4.60
C GLN A 17 -4.53 -8.95 -5.78
N ASN A 18 -5.43 -8.68 -6.73
CA ASN A 18 -5.65 -9.48 -7.93
C ASN A 18 -4.79 -9.03 -9.13
N LEU A 19 -4.44 -7.75 -9.21
CA LEU A 19 -3.73 -7.15 -10.34
C LEU A 19 -2.20 -7.23 -10.18
N LEU A 20 -1.67 -6.93 -9.00
CA LEU A 20 -0.23 -6.84 -8.77
C LEU A 20 0.53 -8.14 -9.09
N PRO A 21 0.02 -9.35 -8.78
CA PRO A 21 0.69 -10.60 -9.15
C PRO A 21 0.84 -10.81 -10.67
N LYS A 22 0.06 -10.10 -11.48
CA LYS A 22 0.10 -10.18 -12.95
C LYS A 22 0.99 -9.11 -13.58
N ILE A 23 1.33 -8.06 -12.82
CA ILE A 23 2.09 -6.89 -13.29
C ILE A 23 3.53 -6.95 -12.77
N LEU A 24 3.70 -7.36 -11.51
CA LEU A 24 5.00 -7.41 -10.86
C LEU A 24 5.71 -8.74 -11.14
N SER A 25 7.04 -8.68 -11.27
CA SER A 25 7.88 -9.87 -11.27
C SER A 25 7.76 -10.60 -9.93
N SER A 26 7.92 -11.93 -9.94
CA SER A 26 7.90 -12.77 -8.74
C SER A 26 8.99 -12.41 -7.72
N GLU A 27 10.02 -11.69 -8.13
CA GLU A 27 11.11 -11.20 -7.26
C GLU A 27 10.76 -9.92 -6.48
N ILE A 28 9.65 -9.26 -6.82
CA ILE A 28 9.19 -8.04 -6.15
C ILE A 28 8.13 -8.41 -5.12
N ALA A 29 8.47 -8.27 -3.85
CA ALA A 29 7.48 -8.38 -2.79
C ALA A 29 6.68 -7.07 -2.70
N PHE A 30 5.41 -7.16 -2.31
CA PHE A 30 4.57 -5.99 -2.11
C PHE A 30 3.64 -6.16 -0.92
N ASN A 31 3.30 -5.04 -0.27
CA ASN A 31 2.25 -4.95 0.74
C ASN A 31 1.23 -3.88 0.34
N ILE A 32 -0.03 -4.10 0.69
CA ILE A 32 -1.11 -3.15 0.43
C ILE A 32 -1.75 -2.76 1.76
N HIS A 33 -1.87 -1.44 1.98
CA HIS A 33 -2.40 -0.85 3.19
C HIS A 33 -3.55 0.08 2.83
N ASP A 34 -4.76 -0.37 3.17
CA ASP A 34 -5.96 0.42 3.06
C ASP A 34 -6.16 1.35 4.26
N PHE A 35 -6.67 2.53 3.97
CA PHE A 35 -7.10 3.54 4.93
C PHE A 35 -8.61 3.70 4.90
N ARG A 36 -9.16 4.53 5.78
CA ARG A 36 -10.59 4.88 5.80
C ARG A 36 -10.82 6.25 5.15
N GLY A 37 -10.43 6.36 3.88
CA GLY A 37 -10.46 7.59 3.09
C GLY A 37 -9.21 8.46 3.23
N LYS A 38 -9.17 9.52 2.43
CA LYS A 38 -8.05 10.48 2.33
C LYS A 38 -7.61 11.06 3.67
N GLU A 39 -8.56 11.44 4.53
CA GLU A 39 -8.23 12.08 5.81
C GLU A 39 -7.48 11.12 6.74
N ASP A 40 -7.93 9.86 6.82
CA ASP A 40 -7.26 8.83 7.61
C ASP A 40 -5.87 8.52 7.05
N LEU A 41 -5.74 8.46 5.73
CA LEU A 41 -4.45 8.32 5.04
C LEU A 41 -3.49 9.45 5.42
N LEU A 42 -3.89 10.70 5.21
CA LEU A 42 -3.03 11.86 5.49
C LEU A 42 -2.65 11.96 6.97
N LYS A 43 -3.55 11.60 7.88
CA LYS A 43 -3.28 11.60 9.32
C LYS A 43 -2.25 10.53 9.72
N LYS A 44 -2.30 9.33 9.13
CA LYS A 44 -1.43 8.20 9.49
C LYS A 44 -0.12 8.17 8.70
N LEU A 45 -0.10 8.75 7.50
CA LEU A 45 1.04 8.74 6.58
C LEU A 45 2.34 9.20 7.24
N PRO A 46 2.42 10.33 7.97
CA PRO A 46 3.68 10.78 8.58
C PRO A 46 4.28 9.77 9.56
N ASN A 47 3.45 9.12 10.37
CA ASN A 47 3.91 8.10 11.31
C ASN A 47 4.39 6.84 10.59
N ARG A 48 3.71 6.46 9.49
CA ARG A 48 4.11 5.33 8.67
C ARG A 48 5.45 5.58 7.99
N LEU A 49 5.64 6.78 7.42
CA LEU A 49 6.87 7.17 6.75
C LEU A 49 8.09 7.19 7.67
N LYS A 50 7.91 7.53 8.96
CA LYS A 50 8.99 7.44 9.96
C LYS A 50 9.50 6.00 10.12
N GLY A 51 8.63 4.99 9.98
CA GLY A 51 9.00 3.58 10.08
C GLY A 51 9.84 3.06 8.90
N TYR A 52 9.88 3.78 7.78
CA TYR A 52 10.72 3.43 6.62
C TYR A 52 12.09 4.12 6.64
N LYS A 53 12.35 4.96 7.63
CA LYS A 53 13.64 5.61 7.78
C LYS A 53 14.62 4.60 8.36
N ALA A 54 15.33 3.89 7.48
CA ALA A 54 16.50 3.07 7.79
C ALA A 54 17.70 3.94 8.20
#